data_AF-A0A9X3D6Q0-F1
#
_entry.id   AF-A0A9X3D6Q0-F1
#
_cell.length_a   1.000
_cell.length_b   1.000
_cell.length_c   1.000
_cell.angle_alpha   90.00
_cell.angle_beta   90.00
_cell.angle_gamma   90.00
#
_symmetry.space_group_name_H-M   'P 1'
#
loop_
_entity.id
_entity.type
_entity.pdbx_description
1 polymer ?
#
loop_
_entity_poly.entity_id
_entity_poly.type
_entity_poly.pdbx_seq_one_letter_code
_entity_poly.pdbx_strand_id
1 'polypeptide(L)'
;MAMKHICVQMLDWPARGMVFDALRQDPPFWGASWGRRPAAESDVEAVTRRELAKWPQLIPIYGHRMTPAAPSPSGSPVFSVWQTDVIFYGANLLEYLANEMARDGSLRLSPRSVDVPYWTKFVEAANSADVI
;
A
#
# COMPACT_ATOMS: atom_id res chain seq x y z
N MET A 1 -3.23 -16.74 21.30
CA MET A 1 -3.99 -16.96 20.04
C MET A 1 -4.40 -15.66 19.34
N ALA A 2 -4.77 -14.59 20.07
CA ALA A 2 -5.20 -13.30 19.48
C ALA A 2 -4.11 -12.55 18.67
N MET A 3 -2.85 -12.52 19.14
CA MET A 3 -1.77 -11.78 18.49
C MET A 3 -1.45 -12.30 17.07
N LYS A 4 -1.46 -13.62 16.87
CA LYS A 4 -1.27 -14.23 15.54
C LYS A 4 -2.39 -13.84 14.57
N HIS A 5 -3.63 -13.74 15.05
CA HIS A 5 -4.77 -13.33 14.24
C HIS A 5 -4.66 -11.85 13.83
N ILE A 6 -4.29 -10.97 14.76
CA ILE A 6 -4.09 -9.53 14.49
C ILE A 6 -3.00 -9.32 13.42
N CYS A 7 -1.86 -10.02 13.54
CA CYS A 7 -0.78 -9.91 12.55
C CYS A 7 -1.24 -10.29 11.13
N VAL A 8 -1.96 -11.41 10.99
CA VAL A 8 -2.47 -11.85 9.67
C VAL A 8 -3.46 -10.85 9.09
N GLN A 9 -4.34 -10.28 9.91
CA GLN A 9 -5.28 -9.27 9.46
C GLN A 9 -4.58 -7.99 8.99
N MET A 10 -3.50 -7.57 9.66
CA MET A 10 -2.75 -6.38 9.23
C MET A 10 -1.94 -6.61 7.96
N LEU A 11 -1.44 -7.83 7.71
CA LEU A 11 -0.78 -8.17 6.44
C LEU A 11 -1.74 -8.10 5.24
N ASP A 12 -3.02 -8.38 5.45
CA ASP A 12 -4.07 -8.31 4.42
C ASP A 12 -4.66 -6.90 4.25
N TRP A 13 -4.23 -5.92 5.05
CA TRP A 13 -4.78 -4.55 5.03
C TRP A 13 -4.71 -3.89 3.64
N PRO A 14 -3.57 -3.90 2.91
CA PRO A 14 -3.51 -3.27 1.60
C PRO A 14 -4.48 -3.91 0.61
N ALA A 15 -4.52 -5.25 0.58
CA ALA A 15 -5.41 -6.00 -0.31
C ALA A 15 -6.88 -5.72 -0.02
N ARG A 16 -7.29 -5.73 1.26
CA ARG A 16 -8.68 -5.42 1.64
C ARG A 16 -9.09 -4.01 1.28
N GLY A 17 -8.20 -3.04 1.50
CA GLY A 17 -8.50 -1.64 1.17
C GLY A 17 -8.67 -1.43 -0.34
N MET A 18 -7.79 -2.01 -1.16
CA MET A 18 -7.90 -1.90 -2.62
C MET A 18 -9.06 -2.72 -3.19
N VAL A 19 -9.41 -3.87 -2.59
CA VAL A 19 -10.65 -4.61 -2.93
C VAL A 19 -11.87 -3.74 -2.63
N PHE A 20 -11.90 -3.05 -1.50
CA PHE A 20 -12.98 -2.13 -1.17
C PHE A 20 -13.13 -1.05 -2.25
N ASP A 21 -12.04 -0.39 -2.65
CA ASP A 21 -12.09 0.66 -3.68
C ASP A 21 -12.49 0.10 -5.06
N ALA A 22 -12.02 -1.10 -5.42
CA ALA A 22 -12.43 -1.78 -6.65
C ALA A 22 -13.92 -2.12 -6.69
N LEU A 23 -14.55 -2.30 -5.52
CA LEU A 23 -15.97 -2.61 -5.39
C LEU A 23 -16.84 -1.36 -5.22
N ARG A 24 -16.34 -0.32 -4.55
CA ARG A 24 -17.18 0.74 -3.96
C ARG A 24 -16.83 2.17 -4.40
N GLN A 25 -15.66 2.41 -4.98
CA GLN A 25 -15.31 3.73 -5.50
C GLN A 25 -16.06 4.02 -6.80
N ASP A 26 -16.27 5.30 -7.11
CA ASP A 26 -16.79 5.79 -8.38
C ASP A 26 -15.84 6.86 -8.97
N PRO A 27 -15.15 6.61 -10.10
CA PRO A 27 -15.11 5.33 -10.81
C PRO A 27 -14.41 4.24 -9.97
N PRO A 28 -14.73 2.94 -10.19
CA PRO A 28 -14.09 1.85 -9.46
C PRO A 28 -12.58 1.82 -9.70
N PHE A 29 -11.81 1.56 -8.65
CA PHE A 29 -10.39 1.29 -8.81
C PHE A 29 -10.18 0.00 -9.59
N TRP A 30 -9.67 0.10 -10.81
CA TRP A 30 -9.46 -1.06 -11.66
C TRP A 30 -8.25 -0.82 -12.56
N GLY A 31 -7.21 -1.62 -12.37
CA GLY A 31 -5.96 -1.47 -13.12
C GLY A 31 -6.17 -1.59 -14.63
N ALA A 32 -5.53 -0.72 -15.40
CA ALA A 32 -5.57 -0.76 -16.87
C ALA A 32 -5.06 -2.10 -17.42
N SER A 33 -4.11 -2.74 -16.73
CA SER A 33 -3.56 -4.04 -17.14
C SER A 33 -4.42 -5.24 -16.70
N TRP A 34 -5.45 -5.03 -15.87
CA TRP A 34 -6.25 -6.11 -15.27
C TRP A 34 -7.35 -6.66 -16.20
N GLY A 35 -7.47 -6.07 -17.40
CA GLY A 35 -8.48 -6.41 -18.38
C GLY A 35 -9.85 -5.82 -18.03
N ARG A 36 -10.93 -6.42 -18.54
CA ARG A 36 -12.29 -5.92 -18.28
C ARG A 36 -12.72 -6.26 -16.85
N ARG A 37 -13.22 -5.26 -16.11
CA ARG A 37 -13.82 -5.47 -14.79
C ARG A 37 -15.01 -6.44 -14.86
N PRO A 38 -15.00 -7.53 -14.08
CA PRO A 38 -16.14 -8.45 -13.96
C PRO A 38 -17.38 -7.76 -13.38
N ALA A 39 -18.54 -8.40 -13.58
CA ALA A 39 -19.81 -7.93 -13.00
C ALA A 39 -20.01 -8.43 -11.56
N ALA A 40 -19.58 -9.67 -11.26
CA ALA A 40 -19.72 -10.25 -9.93
C ALA A 40 -18.68 -9.71 -8.96
N GLU A 41 -19.11 -9.29 -7.76
CA GLU A 41 -18.20 -8.76 -6.73
C GLU A 41 -17.14 -9.78 -6.31
N SER A 42 -17.50 -11.07 -6.25
CA SER A 42 -16.56 -12.16 -5.94
C SER A 42 -15.41 -12.26 -6.96
N ASP A 43 -15.70 -12.01 -8.23
CA ASP A 43 -14.71 -12.07 -9.29
C ASP A 43 -13.83 -10.81 -9.29
N VAL A 44 -14.40 -9.65 -8.95
CA VAL A 44 -13.64 -8.42 -8.72
C VAL A 44 -12.65 -8.62 -7.58
N GLU A 45 -13.09 -9.13 -6.44
CA GLU A 45 -12.19 -9.43 -5.31
C GLU A 45 -11.10 -10.44 -5.71
N ALA A 46 -11.46 -11.53 -6.39
CA ALA A 46 -10.52 -12.55 -6.80
C ALA A 46 -9.44 -12.01 -7.75
N VAL A 47 -9.81 -11.17 -8.72
CA VAL A 47 -8.87 -10.51 -9.62
C VAL A 47 -7.98 -9.53 -8.85
N THR A 48 -8.57 -8.61 -8.08
CA THR A 48 -7.80 -7.60 -7.33
C THR A 48 -6.76 -8.25 -6.42
N ARG A 49 -7.15 -9.29 -5.67
CA ARG A 49 -6.21 -10.02 -4.80
C ARG A 49 -5.12 -10.74 -5.58
N ARG A 50 -5.45 -11.36 -6.72
CA ARG A 50 -4.47 -12.03 -7.58
C ARG A 50 -3.45 -11.04 -8.14
N GLU A 51 -3.89 -9.86 -8.55
CA GLU A 51 -3.00 -8.82 -9.07
C GLU A 51 -2.11 -8.24 -7.97
N LEU A 52 -2.66 -7.97 -6.78
CA LEU A 52 -1.89 -7.48 -5.63
C LEU A 52 -0.93 -8.51 -5.05
N ALA A 53 -1.19 -9.80 -5.20
CA ALA A 53 -0.23 -10.85 -4.82
C ALA A 53 1.10 -10.79 -5.60
N LYS A 54 1.16 -10.03 -6.70
CA LYS A 54 2.39 -9.77 -7.47
C LYS A 54 3.23 -8.64 -6.86
N TRP A 55 2.64 -7.83 -5.96
CA TRP A 55 3.31 -6.68 -5.36
C TRP A 55 4.14 -7.16 -4.15
N PRO A 56 5.28 -6.51 -3.85
CA PRO A 56 6.05 -6.81 -2.65
C PRO A 56 5.15 -6.71 -1.40
N GLN A 57 5.18 -7.75 -0.56
CA GLN A 57 4.42 -7.76 0.69
C GLN A 57 4.88 -6.62 1.59
N LEU A 58 3.92 -5.85 2.12
CA LEU A 58 4.19 -4.88 3.17
C LEU A 58 3.93 -5.49 4.55
N ILE A 59 4.73 -5.10 5.53
CA ILE A 59 4.55 -5.43 6.94
C ILE A 59 4.12 -4.19 7.73
N PRO A 60 3.17 -4.33 8.67
CA PRO A 60 2.73 -3.22 9.49
C PRO A 60 3.82 -2.78 10.47
N ILE A 61 3.96 -1.47 10.64
CA ILE A 61 4.75 -0.85 11.71
C ILE A 61 3.81 -0.38 12.82
N TYR A 62 2.87 0.51 12.47
CA TYR A 62 1.89 1.08 13.38
C TYR A 62 0.70 1.65 12.58
N GLY A 63 -0.54 1.35 12.98
CA GLY A 63 -1.72 1.80 12.24
C GLY A 63 -1.66 1.38 10.76
N HIS A 64 -1.85 2.35 9.86
CA HIS A 64 -1.71 2.19 8.41
C HIS A 64 -0.28 2.45 7.88
N ARG A 65 0.73 2.54 8.75
CA ARG A 65 2.14 2.70 8.38
C ARG A 65 2.75 1.34 8.10
N MET A 66 3.35 1.17 6.93
CA MET A 66 3.88 -0.12 6.48
C MET A 66 5.22 0.04 5.75
N THR A 67 6.06 -0.99 5.78
CA THR A 67 7.33 -1.04 5.04
C THR A 67 7.46 -2.41 4.36
N PRO A 68 8.30 -2.58 3.32
CA PRO A 68 8.44 -3.89 2.66
C PRO A 68 8.95 -4.98 3.61
N ALA A 69 8.44 -6.19 3.43
CA ALA A 69 8.90 -7.37 4.16
C ALA A 69 10.36 -7.71 3.86
N ALA A 70 11.04 -8.36 4.81
CA ALA A 70 12.41 -8.82 4.63
C ALA A 70 12.50 -9.98 3.61
N PRO A 71 13.60 -10.09 2.83
CA PRO A 71 14.75 -9.20 2.80
C PRO A 71 14.42 -7.89 2.05
N SER A 72 14.65 -6.75 2.71
CA SER A 72 14.49 -5.42 2.12
C SER A 72 15.76 -4.60 2.35
N PRO A 73 16.22 -3.79 1.38
CA PRO A 73 17.42 -2.99 1.55
C PRO A 73 17.32 -2.02 2.74
N SER A 74 18.46 -1.73 3.38
CA SER A 74 18.52 -0.63 4.34
C SER A 74 18.08 0.67 3.66
N GLY A 75 17.29 1.49 4.36
CA GLY A 75 16.70 2.69 3.78
C GLY A 75 15.43 2.46 2.98
N SER A 76 14.77 1.30 3.14
CA SER A 76 13.44 1.07 2.58
C SER A 76 12.44 2.12 3.10
N PRO A 77 11.56 2.64 2.22
CA PRO A 77 10.61 3.66 2.61
C PRO A 77 9.54 3.10 3.56
N VAL A 78 8.87 4.03 4.24
CA VAL A 78 7.63 3.75 4.97
C VAL A 78 6.47 4.37 4.17
N PHE A 79 5.47 3.55 3.90
CA PHE A 79 4.23 3.95 3.26
C PHE A 79 3.16 4.22 4.31
N SER A 80 2.29 5.18 4.02
CA SER A 80 0.95 5.24 4.58
C SER A 80 0.00 4.57 3.60
N VAL A 81 -0.70 3.52 4.02
CA VAL A 81 -1.58 2.75 3.12
C VAL A 81 -3.02 2.85 3.61
N TRP A 82 -3.81 3.74 3.01
CA TRP A 82 -5.23 3.84 3.27
C TRP A 82 -6.01 3.52 1.99
N GLN A 83 -6.36 2.24 1.82
CA GLN A 83 -6.98 1.77 0.58
C GLN A 83 -6.10 2.10 -0.63
N THR A 84 -6.62 2.75 -1.66
CA THR A 84 -5.82 3.23 -2.81
C THR A 84 -5.12 4.56 -2.54
N ASP A 85 -5.42 5.28 -1.45
CA ASP A 85 -4.66 6.47 -1.03
C ASP A 85 -3.36 6.03 -0.33
N VAL A 86 -2.31 5.93 -1.11
CA VAL A 86 -0.98 5.52 -0.67
C VAL A 86 -0.01 6.68 -0.86
N ILE A 87 0.77 6.97 0.19
CA ILE A 87 1.83 7.97 0.13
C ILE A 87 3.11 7.44 0.75
N PHE A 88 4.23 8.05 0.37
CA PHE A 88 5.43 7.98 1.20
C PHE A 88 5.21 8.77 2.48
N TYR A 89 5.42 8.11 3.61
CA TYR A 89 5.35 8.73 4.92
C TYR A 89 6.73 8.92 5.56
N GLY A 90 7.76 8.27 5.01
CA GLY A 90 9.16 8.58 5.28
C GLY A 90 10.05 7.91 4.25
N ALA A 91 11.15 8.55 3.87
CA ALA A 91 12.15 7.97 2.96
C ALA A 91 12.83 6.72 3.56
N ASN A 92 12.82 6.58 4.89
CA ASN A 92 13.30 5.45 5.66
C ASN A 92 12.62 5.42 7.04
N LEU A 93 12.93 4.41 7.87
CA LEU A 93 12.37 4.27 9.22
C LEU A 93 12.68 5.45 10.15
N LEU A 94 13.87 6.04 10.07
CA LEU A 94 14.24 7.18 10.93
C LEU A 94 13.41 8.42 10.59
N GLU A 95 13.24 8.69 9.30
CA GLU A 95 12.40 9.81 8.84
C GLU A 95 10.92 9.59 9.14
N TYR A 96 10.42 8.36 9.01
CA TYR A 96 9.10 7.98 9.49
C TYR A 96 8.90 8.35 10.97
N LEU A 97 9.82 7.93 11.84
CA LEU A 97 9.71 8.22 13.28
C LEU A 97 9.73 9.73 13.55
N ALA A 98 10.54 10.50 12.81
CA ALA A 98 10.57 11.95 12.92
C ALA A 98 9.23 12.57 12.49
N ASN A 99 8.62 12.09 11.40
CA ASN A 99 7.32 12.57 10.91
C ASN A 99 6.18 12.20 11.87
N GLU A 100 6.21 11.01 12.47
CA GLU A 100 5.19 10.58 13.43
C GLU A 100 5.25 11.39 14.74
N MET A 101 6.45 11.85 15.13
CA MET A 101 6.66 12.69 16.32
C MET A 101 6.51 14.19 16.05
N ALA A 102 6.42 14.62 14.78
CA ALA A 102 6.26 16.01 14.42
C ALA A 102 4.87 16.53 14.85
N ARG A 103 4.84 17.56 15.69
CA ARG A 103 3.60 18.10 16.27
C ARG A 103 2.82 19.02 15.33
N ASP A 104 3.44 19.47 14.26
CA ASP A 104 2.86 20.38 13.28
C ASP A 104 2.22 19.66 12.07
N GLY A 105 2.34 18.32 12.02
CA GLY A 105 1.82 17.51 10.92
C GLY A 105 2.58 17.67 9.60
N SER A 106 3.70 18.38 9.59
CA SER A 106 4.53 18.53 8.38
C SER A 106 5.24 17.22 8.05
N LEU A 107 5.12 16.78 6.80
CA LEU A 107 5.90 15.64 6.30
C LEU A 107 7.22 16.14 5.74
N ARG A 108 8.31 15.63 6.29
CA ARG A 108 9.63 15.77 5.70
C ARG A 108 9.90 14.52 4.88
N LEU A 109 10.09 14.71 3.58
CA LEU A 109 10.38 13.63 2.64
C LEU A 109 11.72 13.90 1.98
N SER A 110 12.76 13.22 2.46
CA SER A 110 14.05 13.22 1.77
C SER A 110 13.97 12.41 0.47
N PRO A 111 14.91 12.60 -0.46
CA PRO A 111 15.05 11.70 -1.61
C PRO A 111 15.19 10.25 -1.14
N ARG A 112 14.43 9.35 -1.76
CA ARG A 112 14.48 7.91 -1.48
C ARG A 112 15.69 7.28 -2.17
N SER A 113 16.26 6.26 -1.54
CA SER A 113 17.34 5.44 -2.11
C SER A 113 16.90 4.04 -2.52
N VAL A 114 15.66 3.65 -2.19
CA VAL A 114 15.10 2.31 -2.43
C VAL A 114 13.73 2.44 -3.08
N ASP A 115 13.63 1.85 -4.26
CA ASP A 115 12.35 1.66 -4.96
C ASP A 115 11.75 0.32 -4.58
N VAL A 116 10.47 0.35 -4.22
CA VAL A 116 9.68 -0.84 -3.92
C VAL A 116 8.82 -1.13 -5.14
N PRO A 117 9.06 -2.23 -5.89
CA PRO A 117 8.32 -2.54 -7.11
C PRO A 117 6.81 -2.42 -6.91
N TYR A 118 6.12 -1.90 -7.92
CA TYR A 118 4.70 -1.52 -7.91
C TYR A 118 4.34 -0.39 -6.94
N TRP A 119 4.64 -0.51 -5.65
CA TRP A 119 4.31 0.51 -4.64
C TRP A 119 4.89 1.89 -4.96
N THR A 120 6.18 1.97 -5.28
CA THR A 120 6.82 3.25 -5.63
C THR A 120 6.17 3.87 -6.87
N LYS A 121 5.99 3.08 -7.93
CA LYS A 121 5.38 3.55 -9.17
C LYS A 121 3.93 4.01 -8.97
N PHE A 122 3.19 3.28 -8.16
CA PHE A 122 1.80 3.58 -7.83
C PHE A 122 1.68 4.94 -7.13
N VAL A 123 2.50 5.18 -6.10
CA VAL A 123 2.54 6.48 -5.40
C VAL A 123 3.01 7.60 -6.32
N GLU A 124 4.04 7.37 -7.13
CA GLU A 124 4.57 8.38 -8.07
C GLU A 124 3.58 8.75 -9.18
N ALA A 125 2.68 7.83 -9.54
CA ALA A 125 1.57 8.08 -10.44
C ALA A 125 0.33 8.67 -9.74
N ALA A 126 0.50 9.23 -8.53
CA ALA A 126 -0.57 9.77 -7.71
C ALA A 126 -1.71 8.75 -7.48
N ASN A 127 -1.36 7.49 -7.24
CA ASN A 127 -2.28 6.38 -7.00
C ASN A 127 -3.23 6.09 -8.16
N SER A 128 -2.84 6.45 -9.39
CA SER A 128 -3.64 6.17 -10.58
C SER A 128 -3.73 4.66 -10.85
N ALA A 129 -4.94 4.18 -11.13
CA ALA A 129 -5.17 2.83 -11.62
C ALA A 129 -4.60 2.61 -13.04
N ASP A 130 -4.31 3.68 -13.78
CA ASP A 130 -3.83 3.59 -15.17
C ASP A 130 -2.39 3.07 -15.28
N VAL A 131 -1.62 3.13 -14.19
CA VAL A 131 -0.21 2.68 -14.17
C VAL A 131 -0.04 1.23 -13.71
N ILE A 132 -1.14 0.53 -13.43
CA ILE A 132 -1.16 -0.84 -12.91
C ILE A 132 -2.02 -1.78 -13.72
#